data_AF-A0A125S9F3-F1
#
_entry.id   AF-A0A125S9F3-F1
#
_cell.length_a   1.000
_cell.length_b   1.000
_cell.length_c   1.000
_cell.angle_alpha   90.00
_cell.angle_beta   90.00
_cell.angle_gamma   90.00
#
_symmetry.space_group_name_H-M   'P 1'
#
loop_
_entity.id
_entity.type
_entity.pdbx_description
1 polymer ?
#
loop_
_entity_poly.entity_id
_entity_poly.type
_entity_poly.pdbx_seq_one_letter_code
_entity_poly.pdbx_strand_id
1 'polypeptide(L)' 'MEKLTILLLVTAVLMSTQALMQSGIEKRQRAKIKFFSKRKTTAERWWEGECYDWLRQCSSPAQCCSGNCGAHCKAW' A
#
# COMPACT_ATOMS: atom_id res chain seq x y z
N MET A 1 10.53 37.89 -33.12
CA MET A 1 9.79 36.61 -33.19
C MET A 1 10.45 35.51 -32.36
N GLU A 2 11.78 35.45 -32.29
CA GLU A 2 12.51 34.41 -31.52
C GLU A 2 12.18 34.37 -30.02
N LYS A 3 12.01 35.53 -29.37
CA LYS A 3 11.67 35.58 -27.94
C LYS A 3 10.33 34.90 -27.62
N LEU A 4 9.34 35.03 -28.51
CA LEU A 4 8.04 34.39 -28.34
C LEU A 4 8.13 32.87 -28.54
N THR A 5 8.88 32.41 -29.53
CA THR A 5 9.10 30.97 -29.73
C THR A 5 9.84 30.34 -28.55
N ILE A 6 10.85 31.00 -27.98
CA ILE A 6 11.55 30.49 -26.78
C ILE A 6 10.56 30.38 -25.59
N LEU A 7 9.71 31.39 -25.36
CA LEU A 7 8.70 31.34 -24.29
C LEU A 7 7.68 30.21 -24.49
N LEU A 8 7.24 29.97 -25.73
CA LEU A 8 6.33 28.86 -26.06
C LEU A 8 6.98 27.49 -25.83
N LEU A 9 8.26 27.33 -26.15
CA LEU A 9 9.00 26.10 -25.90
C LEU A 9 9.15 25.83 -24.40
N VAL A 10 9.51 26.85 -23.61
CA VAL A 10 9.64 26.72 -22.15
C VAL A 10 8.30 26.33 -21.50
N THR A 11 7.21 26.96 -21.92
CA THR A 11 5.87 26.64 -21.40
C THR A 11 5.42 25.22 -21.79
N ALA A 12 5.68 24.77 -23.01
CA ALA A 12 5.39 23.39 -23.43
C ALA A 12 6.16 22.35 -22.61
N VAL A 13 7.44 22.61 -22.30
CA VAL A 13 8.27 21.73 -21.45
C VAL A 13 7.74 21.67 -20.01
N LEU A 14 7.35 22.82 -19.44
CA LEU A 14 6.77 22.88 -18.10
C LEU A 14 5.43 22.14 -18.00
N MET A 15 4.54 22.27 -18.99
CA MET A 15 3.27 21.55 -18.99
C MET A 15 3.45 20.03 -19.17
N SER A 16 4.44 19.63 -19.99
CA SER A 16 4.79 18.20 -20.18
C SER A 16 5.28 17.55 -18.88
N THR A 17 6.08 18.28 -18.08
CA THR A 17 6.58 17.76 -16.79
C THR A 17 5.47 17.63 -15.75
N GLN A 18 4.52 18.57 -15.69
CA GLN A 18 3.37 18.46 -14.78
C GLN A 18 2.47 17.27 -15.11
N ALA A 19 2.19 17.01 -16.39
CA ALA A 19 1.41 15.85 -16.83
C ALA A 19 2.09 14.51 -16.47
N LEU A 20 3.41 14.44 -16.56
CA LEU A 20 4.19 13.27 -16.14
C LEU A 20 4.18 13.08 -14.63
N MET A 21 4.32 14.15 -13.84
CA MET A 21 4.29 14.04 -12.38
C MET A 21 2.89 13.64 -11.88
N GLN A 22 1.82 14.22 -12.41
CA GLN A 22 0.46 13.90 -11.99
C GLN A 22 0.09 12.45 -12.34
N SER A 23 0.44 11.99 -13.56
CA SER A 23 0.23 10.60 -13.95
C SER A 23 1.10 9.62 -13.15
N GLY A 24 2.33 9.98 -12.81
CA GLY A 24 3.22 9.20 -11.95
C GLY A 24 2.70 9.08 -10.51
N ILE A 25 2.24 10.20 -9.93
CA ILE A 25 1.68 10.25 -8.58
C ILE A 25 0.37 9.45 -8.52
N GLU A 26 -0.54 9.63 -9.48
CA GLU A 26 -1.80 8.89 -9.55
C GLU A 26 -1.58 7.38 -9.68
N LYS A 27 -0.65 6.95 -10.56
CA LYS A 27 -0.29 5.53 -10.70
C LYS A 27 0.30 4.97 -9.40
N ARG A 28 1.18 5.72 -8.72
CA ARG A 28 1.80 5.29 -7.45
C ARG A 28 0.77 5.17 -6.32
N GLN A 29 -0.16 6.12 -6.22
CA GLN A 29 -1.26 6.08 -5.25
C GLN A 29 -2.18 4.87 -5.51
N ARG A 30 -2.60 4.66 -6.77
CA ARG A 30 -3.40 3.48 -7.16
C ARG A 30 -2.70 2.16 -6.88
N ALA A 31 -1.38 2.07 -7.13
CA ALA A 31 -0.61 0.87 -6.82
C ALA A 31 -0.55 0.59 -5.31
N LYS A 32 -0.40 1.64 -4.48
CA LYS A 32 -0.42 1.51 -3.01
C LYS A 32 -1.80 1.05 -2.52
N ILE A 33 -2.89 1.63 -3.02
CA ILE A 33 -4.26 1.21 -2.68
C ILE A 33 -4.50 -0.25 -3.09
N LYS A 34 -4.10 -0.64 -4.30
CA LYS A 34 -4.23 -2.04 -4.79
C LYS A 34 -3.41 -3.02 -3.95
N PHE A 35 -2.24 -2.62 -3.46
CA PHE A 35 -1.42 -3.45 -2.58
C PHE A 35 -2.08 -3.67 -1.22
N PHE A 36 -2.63 -2.62 -0.61
CA PHE A 36 -3.37 -2.74 0.64
C PHE A 36 -4.69 -3.50 0.47
N SER A 37 -5.41 -3.30 -0.63
CA SER A 37 -6.65 -4.02 -0.93
C SER A 37 -6.45 -5.51 -1.20
N LYS A 38 -5.26 -5.94 -1.64
CA LYS A 38 -4.94 -7.37 -1.81
C LYS A 38 -4.54 -8.07 -0.52
N ARG A 39 -4.04 -7.33 0.48
CA ARG A 39 -3.64 -7.93 1.75
C ARG A 39 -4.90 -8.15 2.58
N LYS A 40 -5.31 -9.41 2.74
CA LYS A 40 -6.36 -9.77 3.70
C LYS A 40 -6.05 -9.11 5.05
N THR A 41 -7.02 -8.39 5.59
CA THR A 41 -6.96 -7.81 6.93
C THR A 41 -6.81 -8.92 7.97
N THR A 42 -6.29 -8.58 9.14
CA THR A 42 -6.20 -9.52 10.27
C THR A 42 -7.57 -10.16 10.58
N ALA A 43 -8.65 -9.38 10.49
CA ALA A 43 -10.02 -9.85 10.70
C ALA A 43 -10.44 -10.89 9.64
N GLU A 44 -10.17 -10.63 8.36
CA GLU A 44 -10.49 -11.58 7.28
C GLU A 44 -9.70 -12.89 7.40
N ARG A 45 -8.41 -12.82 7.79
CA ARG A 45 -7.58 -14.02 7.97
C ARG A 45 -8.06 -14.88 9.13
N TRP A 46 -8.49 -14.25 10.22
CA TRP A 46 -9.10 -14.95 11.34
C TRP A 46 -10.42 -15.60 10.94
N TRP A 47 -11.30 -14.87 10.24
CA TRP A 47 -12.60 -15.39 9.80
C TRP A 47 -12.46 -16.59 8.86
N GLU A 48 -11.45 -16.58 7.99
CA GLU A 48 -11.12 -17.70 7.09
C GLU A 48 -10.35 -18.84 7.81
N GLY A 49 -9.93 -18.64 9.05
CA GLY A 49 -9.17 -19.64 9.81
C GLY A 49 -7.72 -19.81 9.38
N GLU A 50 -7.15 -18.87 8.61
CA GLU A 50 -5.72 -18.87 8.25
C GLU A 50 -4.81 -18.69 9.47
N CYS A 51 -5.31 -17.99 10.50
CA CYS A 51 -4.63 -17.78 11.76
C CYS A 51 -5.66 -17.66 12.90
N TYR A 52 -5.15 -17.79 14.12
CA TYR A 52 -5.91 -17.75 15.36
C TYR A 52 -5.94 -16.33 15.92
N ASP A 53 -7.09 -15.98 16.49
CA ASP A 53 -7.26 -14.77 17.28
C ASP A 53 -6.65 -14.93 18.68
N TRP A 54 -6.74 -13.88 19.50
CA TRP A 54 -6.25 -13.85 20.87
C TRP A 54 -6.75 -15.03 21.72
N LEU A 55 -5.98 -15.37 22.75
CA LEU A 55 -6.30 -16.37 23.78
C LEU A 55 -6.48 -17.81 23.26
N ARG A 56 -6.32 -18.06 21.96
CA ARG A 56 -6.29 -19.43 21.43
C ARG A 56 -4.91 -20.05 21.63
N GLN A 57 -4.86 -21.32 22.02
CA GLN A 57 -3.61 -22.02 22.24
C GLN A 57 -2.79 -22.10 20.96
N CYS A 58 -1.49 -21.87 21.07
CA CYS A 58 -0.56 -21.86 19.95
C CYS A 58 0.75 -22.55 20.34
N SER A 59 1.42 -23.15 19.37
CA SER A 59 2.76 -23.73 19.48
C SER A 59 3.80 -22.93 18.70
N SER A 60 3.37 -22.03 17.81
CA SER A 60 4.25 -21.18 17.03
C SER A 60 3.66 -19.79 16.79
N PRO A 61 4.51 -18.74 16.67
CA PRO A 61 4.07 -17.38 16.34
C PRO A 61 3.23 -17.28 15.06
N ALA A 62 3.52 -18.11 14.05
CA ALA A 62 2.86 -18.10 12.75
C ALA A 62 1.37 -18.50 12.80
N GLN A 63 0.95 -19.21 13.86
CA GLN A 63 -0.47 -19.56 14.05
C GLN A 63 -1.31 -18.36 14.47
N CYS A 64 -0.71 -17.33 15.06
CA CYS A 64 -1.44 -16.18 15.61
C CYS A 64 -1.49 -15.07 14.58
N CYS A 65 -2.64 -14.42 14.40
CA CYS A 65 -2.75 -13.32 13.45
C CYS A 65 -1.89 -12.10 13.84
N SER A 66 -1.53 -11.98 15.11
CA SER A 66 -0.59 -11.00 15.66
C SER A 66 0.88 -11.37 15.45
N GLY A 67 1.18 -12.64 15.15
CA GLY A 67 2.55 -13.15 15.15
C GLY A 67 3.16 -13.30 16.54
N ASN A 68 2.38 -13.26 17.63
CA ASN A 68 2.88 -13.47 18.99
C ASN A 68 2.24 -14.69 19.65
N CYS A 69 3.09 -15.67 19.97
CA CYS A 69 2.70 -16.90 20.66
C CYS A 69 3.59 -17.12 21.90
N GLY A 70 3.00 -17.10 23.09
CA GLY A 70 3.69 -17.49 24.35
C GLY A 70 3.18 -18.79 24.99
N ALA A 71 1.90 -19.08 24.78
CA ALA A 71 1.16 -20.30 25.18
C ALA A 71 -0.22 -20.24 24.51
N HIS A 72 -0.72 -19.01 24.43
CA HIS A 72 -1.85 -18.60 23.64
C HIS A 72 -1.46 -17.39 22.79
N CYS A 73 -2.22 -17.12 21.73
CA CYS A 73 -2.05 -15.96 20.89
C CYS A 73 -2.29 -14.67 21.69
N LYS A 74 -1.35 -13.72 21.60
CA LYS A 74 -1.43 -12.42 22.27
C LYS A 74 -1.67 -11.32 21.26
N ALA A 75 -2.40 -10.28 21.63
CA ALA A 75 -2.69 -9.17 20.73
C ALA A 75 -1.45 -8.29 20.42
N TRP A 76 -0.41 -8.37 21.25
CA TRP A 76 0.87 -7.68 21.12
C TRP A 76 1.99 -8.55 21.69
#